data_AF-A0A957YN26-F1
#
_entry.id   AF-A0A957YN26-F1
#
_cell.length_a   1.000
_cell.length_b   1.000
_cell.length_c   1.000
_cell.angle_alpha   90.00
_cell.angle_beta   90.00
_cell.angle_gamma   90.00
#
_symmetry.space_group_name_H-M   'P 1'
#
loop_
_entity.id
_entity.type
_entity.pdbx_description
1 polymer ?
#
loop_
_entity_poly.entity_id
_entity_poly.type
_entity_poly.pdbx_seq_one_letter_code
_entity_poly.pdbx_strand_id
1 'polypeptide(L)'
;GLVRNAFVADKQTIQDADSATPQQKERAGTVFDKWIKVVDDNLAHLNTPLGGTITADKLIKELRRAYNDQGGIKPGDDLPEVADMLEVRFQNRQNKEREASESERNARVTEHYEENVGAAVLEKVQDLEFLASVLPQVHAAFQAPDLPQKFKDLAEPLIIQAVAEEKGFDEISSEVQRVAKTADPKPKLGVYAAKFFTMAQAAARTASDQAIAPVAAPAKDAATLAQEFLDSREIYKIAADAMPKQDRIAFSAALRKVRIIKQLLTPDEVPEHEVVVAAWKGDRNLQDDVRSEKENNRDVAPDLLEAMRRKAAEANDFFKRFVAPQFLSTLAPPIVKVHAKPSQSLLAPKGFRAFQTDQFVHVAQNEDTSIIVHEVGHYVENNLPPEAWMDIRDLINKRHADAGGGGKADTGDSIFTRDEGRFKGDYPATGKYTSRAYADEGSTEMTSMTLEYLSDPGKINTMIDKDPQQAAIIIRALNPDAYNAVPELVNFAKYLPNPTRRRARGGAPPPME
;
A
#
# COMPACT_ATOMS: atom_id res chain seq x y z
N GLY A 1 -13.30 -43.75 -10.30
CA GLY A 1 -13.65 -44.97 -9.54
C GLY A 1 -15.10 -44.95 -9.07
N LEU A 2 -15.37 -44.40 -7.88
CA LEU A 2 -16.71 -44.38 -7.27
C LEU A 2 -17.80 -43.71 -8.13
N VAL A 3 -17.50 -42.55 -8.71
CA VAL A 3 -18.41 -41.83 -9.62
C VAL A 3 -18.79 -42.68 -10.82
N ARG A 4 -17.80 -43.25 -11.51
CA ARG A 4 -18.01 -44.13 -12.67
C ARG A 4 -18.92 -45.31 -12.33
N ASN A 5 -18.73 -45.95 -11.16
CA ASN A 5 -19.56 -47.08 -10.75
C ASN A 5 -21.02 -46.68 -10.46
N ALA A 6 -21.26 -45.48 -9.90
CA ALA A 6 -22.61 -44.97 -9.70
C ALA A 6 -23.33 -44.69 -11.02
N PHE A 7 -22.64 -44.07 -11.98
CA PHE A 7 -23.19 -43.80 -13.31
C PHE A 7 -23.47 -45.08 -14.12
N VAL A 8 -22.62 -46.11 -13.98
CA VAL A 8 -22.86 -47.42 -14.61
C VAL A 8 -24.08 -48.13 -14.00
N ALA A 9 -24.27 -48.05 -12.67
CA ALA A 9 -25.44 -48.62 -12.00
C ALA A 9 -26.75 -47.95 -12.42
N ASP A 10 -26.75 -46.62 -12.59
CA ASP A 10 -27.93 -45.89 -13.08
C ASP A 10 -28.23 -46.16 -14.55
N LYS A 11 -27.18 -46.28 -15.40
CA LYS A 11 -27.33 -46.71 -16.81
C LYS A 11 -28.03 -48.07 -16.88
N GLN A 12 -27.60 -49.03 -16.07
CA GLN A 12 -28.17 -50.37 -16.01
C GLN A 12 -29.62 -50.34 -15.52
N THR A 13 -29.91 -49.57 -14.47
CA THR A 13 -31.26 -49.41 -13.90
C THR A 13 -32.25 -48.87 -14.95
N ILE A 14 -31.83 -47.93 -15.80
CA ILE A 14 -32.67 -47.37 -16.87
C ILE A 14 -32.81 -48.35 -18.05
N GLN A 15 -31.77 -49.13 -18.35
CA GLN A 15 -31.83 -50.18 -19.37
C GLN A 15 -32.76 -51.33 -18.98
N ASP A 16 -32.83 -51.64 -17.68
CA ASP A 16 -33.64 -52.73 -17.13
C ASP A 16 -35.08 -52.30 -16.79
N ALA A 17 -35.42 -51.02 -16.88
CA ALA A 17 -36.78 -50.56 -16.69
C ALA A 17 -37.71 -51.09 -17.80
N ASP A 18 -38.69 -51.91 -17.43
CA ASP A 18 -39.66 -52.55 -18.35
C ASP A 18 -40.52 -51.54 -19.13
N SER A 19 -40.67 -50.32 -18.61
CA SER A 19 -41.49 -49.27 -19.22
C SER A 19 -40.72 -48.35 -20.17
N ALA A 20 -39.39 -48.48 -20.28
CA ALA A 20 -38.60 -47.63 -21.16
C ALA A 20 -38.62 -48.14 -22.61
N THR A 21 -38.89 -47.25 -23.57
CA THR A 21 -38.88 -47.62 -24.99
C THR A 21 -37.46 -47.90 -25.49
N PRO A 22 -37.26 -48.69 -26.56
CA PRO A 22 -35.93 -48.99 -27.09
C PRO A 22 -35.08 -47.75 -27.38
N GLN A 23 -35.69 -46.68 -27.92
CA GLN A 23 -35.00 -45.41 -28.19
C GLN A 23 -34.63 -44.65 -26.92
N GLN A 24 -35.39 -44.78 -25.83
CA GLN A 24 -35.03 -44.20 -24.54
C GLN A 24 -33.85 -44.95 -23.91
N LYS A 25 -33.82 -46.28 -24.00
CA LYS A 25 -32.71 -47.11 -23.52
C LYS A 25 -31.41 -46.82 -24.30
N GLU A 26 -31.51 -46.66 -25.62
CA GLU A 26 -30.38 -46.32 -26.50
C GLU A 26 -29.83 -44.90 -26.24
N ARG A 27 -30.72 -43.91 -26.10
CA ARG A 27 -30.33 -42.53 -25.76
C ARG A 27 -29.71 -42.43 -24.38
N ALA A 28 -30.29 -43.09 -23.37
CA ALA A 28 -29.71 -43.15 -22.03
C ALA A 28 -28.30 -43.75 -22.11
N GLY A 29 -28.14 -44.90 -22.78
CA GLY A 29 -26.85 -45.54 -22.94
C GLY A 29 -25.78 -44.60 -23.53
N THR A 30 -26.15 -43.90 -24.60
CA THR A 30 -25.26 -42.96 -25.31
C THR A 30 -24.89 -41.74 -24.45
N VAL A 31 -25.83 -41.20 -23.68
CA VAL A 31 -25.59 -40.03 -22.81
C VAL A 31 -24.66 -40.40 -21.65
N PHE A 32 -24.89 -41.55 -21.00
CA PHE A 32 -24.03 -42.02 -19.92
C PHE A 32 -22.60 -42.32 -20.41
N ASP A 33 -22.45 -42.93 -21.59
CA ASP A 33 -21.13 -43.23 -22.15
C ASP A 33 -20.35 -41.95 -22.53
N LYS A 34 -21.03 -40.93 -23.06
CA LYS A 34 -20.43 -39.61 -23.30
C LYS A 34 -19.98 -38.94 -22.01
N TRP A 35 -20.78 -39.02 -20.95
CA TRP A 35 -20.43 -38.46 -19.65
C TRP A 35 -19.26 -39.18 -18.98
N ILE A 36 -19.22 -40.51 -19.01
CA ILE A 36 -18.09 -41.29 -18.50
C ILE A 36 -16.81 -40.91 -19.25
N LYS A 37 -16.89 -40.74 -20.58
CA LYS A 37 -15.76 -40.30 -21.38
C LYS A 37 -15.29 -38.88 -21.02
N VAL A 38 -16.20 -37.92 -20.84
CA VAL A 38 -15.85 -36.55 -20.41
C VAL A 38 -15.17 -36.56 -19.03
N VAL A 39 -15.65 -37.39 -18.10
CA VAL A 39 -15.02 -37.52 -16.79
C VAL A 39 -13.62 -38.17 -16.90
N ASP A 40 -13.48 -39.25 -17.68
CA ASP A 40 -12.20 -39.93 -17.86
C ASP A 40 -11.18 -39.01 -18.59
N ASP A 41 -11.60 -38.27 -19.62
CA ASP A 41 -10.75 -37.33 -20.38
C ASP A 41 -10.29 -36.16 -19.49
N ASN A 42 -11.16 -35.58 -18.66
CA ASN A 42 -10.79 -34.48 -17.75
C ASN A 42 -9.93 -34.94 -16.57
N LEU A 43 -10.11 -36.16 -16.07
CA LEU A 43 -9.28 -36.71 -15.00
C LEU A 43 -7.88 -37.12 -15.50
N ALA A 44 -7.72 -37.47 -16.78
CA ALA A 44 -6.43 -37.82 -17.37
C ALA A 44 -5.41 -36.67 -17.34
N HIS A 45 -5.86 -35.42 -17.22
CA HIS A 45 -5.01 -34.24 -17.16
C HIS A 45 -4.59 -33.85 -15.73
N LEU A 46 -5.17 -34.46 -14.69
CA LEU A 46 -4.95 -34.11 -13.27
C LEU A 46 -3.84 -34.93 -12.59
N ASN A 47 -2.74 -35.24 -13.28
CA ASN A 47 -1.57 -35.95 -12.72
C ASN A 47 -0.76 -35.13 -11.68
N THR A 48 -1.31 -34.05 -11.15
CA THR A 48 -0.72 -33.23 -10.08
C THR A 48 -1.47 -33.50 -8.76
N PRO A 49 -0.77 -33.65 -7.62
CA PRO A 49 -1.44 -33.85 -6.35
C PRO A 49 -2.23 -32.59 -5.99
N LEU A 50 -3.56 -32.69 -5.94
CA LEU A 50 -4.43 -31.65 -5.39
C LEU A 50 -4.12 -31.53 -3.89
N GLY A 51 -3.27 -30.57 -3.54
CA GLY A 51 -3.04 -30.16 -2.15
C GLY A 51 -4.32 -29.55 -1.59
N GLY A 52 -4.99 -30.29 -0.70
CA GLY A 52 -6.20 -29.86 0.00
C GLY A 52 -7.39 -30.76 -0.31
N THR A 53 -7.89 -31.43 0.72
CA THR A 53 -8.96 -32.45 0.69
C THR A 53 -10.31 -31.90 0.20
N ILE A 54 -10.53 -31.85 -1.12
CA ILE A 54 -11.89 -31.89 -1.68
C ILE A 54 -12.25 -33.38 -1.79
N THR A 55 -13.17 -33.84 -0.94
CA THR A 55 -13.69 -35.19 -1.03
C THR A 55 -14.60 -35.30 -2.27
N ALA A 56 -14.60 -36.47 -2.92
CA ALA A 56 -15.42 -36.73 -4.10
C ALA A 56 -16.90 -36.39 -3.88
N ASP A 57 -17.41 -36.64 -2.67
CA ASP A 57 -18.78 -36.30 -2.27
C ASP A 57 -19.08 -34.81 -2.28
N LYS A 58 -18.09 -33.96 -1.93
CA LYS A 58 -18.24 -32.51 -1.94
C LYS A 58 -18.32 -31.99 -3.38
N LEU A 59 -17.50 -32.53 -4.28
CA LEU A 59 -17.55 -32.20 -5.71
C LEU A 59 -18.88 -32.63 -6.35
N ILE A 60 -19.36 -33.84 -6.04
CA ILE A 60 -20.65 -34.35 -6.56
C ILE A 60 -21.83 -33.53 -6.05
N LYS A 61 -21.83 -33.11 -4.78
CA LYS A 61 -22.88 -32.23 -4.23
C LYS A 61 -22.92 -30.87 -4.92
N GLU A 62 -21.75 -30.28 -5.18
CA GLU A 62 -21.67 -28.97 -5.81
C GLU A 62 -22.07 -29.01 -7.30
N LEU A 63 -21.69 -30.06 -8.03
CA LEU A 63 -22.15 -30.25 -9.41
C LEU A 63 -23.67 -30.46 -9.48
N ARG A 64 -24.26 -31.23 -8.56
CA ARG A 64 -25.72 -31.39 -8.48
C ARG A 64 -26.43 -30.09 -8.12
N ARG A 65 -25.84 -29.27 -7.24
CA ARG A 65 -26.40 -27.97 -6.86
C ARG A 65 -26.38 -26.99 -8.04
N ALA A 66 -25.25 -26.88 -8.73
CA ALA A 66 -25.12 -26.02 -9.91
C ALA A 66 -26.07 -26.46 -11.05
N TYR A 67 -26.28 -27.76 -11.22
CA TYR A 67 -27.26 -28.33 -12.15
C TYR A 67 -28.71 -27.97 -11.79
N ASN A 68 -29.08 -28.05 -10.50
CA ASN A 68 -30.42 -27.76 -10.02
C ASN A 68 -30.76 -26.26 -10.05
N ASP A 69 -29.78 -25.39 -9.75
CA ASP A 69 -29.95 -23.93 -9.73
C ASP A 69 -30.25 -23.33 -11.12
N GLN A 70 -30.05 -24.09 -12.21
CA GLN A 70 -30.39 -23.68 -13.59
C GLN A 70 -31.68 -24.31 -14.13
N GLY A 71 -32.41 -25.06 -13.31
CA GLY A 71 -33.62 -25.76 -13.75
C GLY A 71 -33.34 -26.98 -14.63
N GLY A 72 -32.11 -27.53 -14.57
CA GLY A 72 -31.65 -28.67 -15.35
C GLY A 72 -31.30 -28.33 -16.81
N ILE A 73 -30.61 -29.26 -17.47
CA ILE A 73 -30.30 -29.17 -18.91
C ILE A 73 -31.59 -29.41 -19.68
N LYS A 74 -32.00 -28.45 -20.50
CA LYS A 74 -33.18 -28.60 -21.37
C LYS A 74 -32.78 -29.31 -22.66
N PRO A 75 -33.69 -30.07 -23.28
CA PRO A 75 -33.43 -30.65 -24.60
C PRO A 75 -33.10 -29.54 -25.61
N GLY A 76 -31.86 -29.53 -26.12
CA GLY A 76 -31.37 -28.54 -27.08
C GLY A 76 -30.22 -27.66 -26.59
N ASP A 77 -29.90 -27.70 -25.29
CA ASP A 77 -28.74 -26.98 -24.76
C ASP A 77 -27.42 -27.61 -25.25
N ASP A 78 -26.46 -26.77 -25.67
CA ASP A 78 -25.16 -27.23 -26.14
C ASP A 78 -24.28 -27.63 -24.93
N LEU A 79 -24.13 -28.94 -24.75
CA LEU A 79 -23.48 -29.54 -23.58
C LEU A 79 -22.03 -29.08 -23.33
N PRO A 80 -21.19 -28.82 -24.34
CA PRO A 80 -19.86 -28.22 -24.16
C PRO A 80 -19.93 -26.80 -23.60
N GLU A 81 -20.87 -25.96 -24.05
CA GLU A 81 -21.01 -24.58 -23.57
C GLU A 81 -21.47 -24.54 -22.09
N VAL A 82 -22.32 -25.49 -21.70
CA VAL A 82 -22.73 -25.66 -20.29
C VAL A 82 -21.55 -26.13 -19.43
N ALA A 83 -20.68 -27.00 -19.94
CA ALA A 83 -19.49 -27.47 -19.24
C ALA A 83 -18.47 -26.34 -19.03
N ASP A 84 -18.17 -25.56 -20.08
CA ASP A 84 -17.25 -24.41 -20.01
C ASP A 84 -17.74 -23.36 -19.00
N MET A 85 -19.06 -23.09 -18.99
CA MET A 85 -19.66 -22.16 -18.03
C MET A 85 -19.52 -22.64 -16.58
N LEU A 86 -19.69 -23.95 -16.33
CA LEU A 86 -19.55 -24.53 -14.99
C LEU A 86 -18.09 -24.51 -14.53
N GLU A 87 -17.13 -24.75 -15.43
CA GLU A 87 -15.70 -24.65 -15.15
C GLU A 87 -15.30 -23.22 -14.76
N VAL A 88 -15.71 -22.21 -15.53
CA VAL A 88 -15.44 -20.80 -15.22
C VAL A 88 -16.02 -20.40 -13.85
N ARG A 89 -17.22 -20.88 -13.50
CA ARG A 89 -17.83 -20.61 -12.18
C ARG A 89 -17.09 -21.30 -11.05
N PHE A 90 -16.61 -22.52 -11.27
CA PHE A 90 -15.82 -23.25 -10.30
C PHE A 90 -14.48 -22.55 -10.04
N GLN A 91 -13.77 -22.16 -11.10
CA GLN A 91 -12.52 -21.39 -10.99
C GLN A 91 -12.73 -20.05 -10.29
N ASN A 92 -13.77 -19.29 -10.65
CA ASN A 92 -14.10 -18.02 -10.00
C ASN A 92 -14.41 -18.19 -8.51
N ARG A 93 -15.04 -19.31 -8.11
CA ARG A 93 -15.28 -19.59 -6.69
C ARG A 93 -14.01 -20.00 -5.96
N GLN A 94 -13.15 -20.82 -6.56
CA GLN A 94 -11.84 -21.16 -5.98
C GLN A 94 -10.96 -19.92 -5.78
N ASN A 95 -10.98 -18.98 -6.75
CA ASN A 95 -10.29 -17.70 -6.60
C ASN A 95 -10.87 -16.88 -5.45
N LYS A 96 -12.19 -16.80 -5.31
CA LYS A 96 -12.84 -16.14 -4.16
C LYS A 96 -12.52 -16.80 -2.81
N GLU A 97 -12.46 -18.13 -2.76
CA GLU A 97 -12.09 -18.86 -1.54
C GLU A 97 -10.61 -18.65 -1.19
N ARG A 98 -9.73 -18.54 -2.20
CA ARG A 98 -8.32 -18.21 -2.02
C ARG A 98 -8.14 -16.77 -1.52
N GLU A 99 -8.82 -15.81 -2.14
CA GLU A 99 -8.84 -14.39 -1.72
C GLU A 99 -9.41 -14.24 -0.30
N ALA A 100 -10.47 -14.97 0.04
CA ALA A 100 -11.01 -14.98 1.40
C ALA A 100 -10.03 -15.59 2.42
N SER A 101 -9.33 -16.67 2.05
CA SER A 101 -8.30 -17.27 2.91
C SER A 101 -7.06 -16.38 3.06
N GLU A 102 -6.70 -15.63 2.03
CA GLU A 102 -5.59 -14.66 2.06
C GLU A 102 -5.98 -13.40 2.84
N SER A 103 -7.22 -12.95 2.71
CA SER A 103 -7.81 -11.91 3.55
C SER A 103 -7.88 -12.34 5.03
N GLU A 104 -8.25 -13.59 5.32
CA GLU A 104 -8.23 -14.13 6.70
C GLU A 104 -6.80 -14.28 7.22
N ARG A 105 -5.84 -14.68 6.38
CA ARG A 105 -4.41 -14.72 6.74
C ARG A 105 -3.88 -13.32 7.05
N ASN A 106 -4.22 -12.33 6.22
CA ASN A 106 -3.81 -10.95 6.41
C ASN A 106 -4.50 -10.34 7.63
N ALA A 107 -5.78 -10.66 7.88
CA ALA A 107 -6.48 -10.26 9.10
C ALA A 107 -5.81 -10.82 10.36
N ARG A 108 -5.33 -12.08 10.33
CA ARG A 108 -4.56 -12.67 11.43
C ARG A 108 -3.16 -12.07 11.58
N VAL A 109 -2.52 -11.65 10.48
CA VAL A 109 -1.24 -10.93 10.53
C VAL A 109 -1.44 -9.53 11.11
N THR A 110 -2.51 -8.84 10.72
CA THR A 110 -2.90 -7.53 11.28
C THR A 110 -3.29 -7.64 12.75
N GLU A 111 -4.10 -8.64 13.14
CA GLU A 111 -4.45 -8.93 14.53
C GLU A 111 -3.19 -9.24 15.35
N HIS A 112 -2.26 -10.06 14.82
CA HIS A 112 -0.97 -10.32 15.46
C HIS A 112 -0.08 -9.06 15.55
N TYR A 113 -0.12 -8.16 14.57
CA TYR A 113 0.63 -6.91 14.58
C TYR A 113 0.01 -5.89 15.56
N GLU A 114 -1.31 -5.77 15.59
CA GLU A 114 -2.04 -4.89 16.51
C GLU A 114 -1.92 -5.38 17.96
N GLU A 115 -1.99 -6.69 18.21
CA GLU A 115 -1.85 -7.25 19.56
C GLU A 115 -0.42 -7.22 20.07
N ASN A 116 0.60 -7.49 19.23
CA ASN A 116 1.99 -7.63 19.72
C ASN A 116 2.85 -6.39 19.47
N VAL A 117 2.72 -5.75 18.31
CA VAL A 117 3.45 -4.49 18.02
C VAL A 117 2.73 -3.31 18.65
N GLY A 118 1.39 -3.30 18.63
CA GLY A 118 0.59 -2.30 19.35
C GLY A 118 0.83 -2.33 20.86
N ALA A 119 0.86 -3.51 21.49
CA ALA A 119 1.19 -3.64 22.91
C ALA A 119 2.63 -3.22 23.21
N ALA A 120 3.61 -3.59 22.38
CA ALA A 120 5.01 -3.19 22.56
C ALA A 120 5.24 -1.68 22.33
N VAL A 121 4.50 -1.06 21.41
CA VAL A 121 4.52 0.40 21.21
C VAL A 121 3.81 1.09 22.36
N LEU A 122 2.70 0.55 22.87
CA LEU A 122 1.99 1.10 24.03
C LEU A 122 2.83 1.00 25.30
N GLU A 123 3.51 -0.13 25.53
CA GLU A 123 4.48 -0.33 26.60
C GLU A 123 5.64 0.67 26.49
N LYS A 124 6.21 0.85 25.28
CA LYS A 124 7.25 1.86 25.03
C LYS A 124 6.77 3.31 25.18
N VAL A 125 5.55 3.62 24.78
CA VAL A 125 4.96 4.96 24.95
C VAL A 125 4.66 5.22 26.43
N GLN A 126 4.18 4.22 27.17
CA GLN A 126 4.00 4.30 28.62
C GLN A 126 5.34 4.45 29.36
N ASP A 127 6.40 3.76 28.90
CA ASP A 127 7.76 3.94 29.41
C ASP A 127 8.31 5.34 29.11
N LEU A 128 8.03 5.89 27.92
CA LEU A 128 8.42 7.25 27.53
C LEU A 128 7.62 8.33 28.27
N GLU A 129 6.32 8.13 28.53
CA GLU A 129 5.48 9.01 29.34
C GLU A 129 5.88 8.94 30.83
N PHE A 130 6.23 7.75 31.32
CA PHE A 130 6.83 7.56 32.64
C PHE A 130 8.18 8.30 32.73
N LEU A 131 9.07 8.11 31.76
CA LEU A 131 10.34 8.83 31.70
C LEU A 131 10.13 10.35 31.60
N ALA A 132 9.19 10.83 30.79
CA ALA A 132 8.88 12.25 30.66
C ALA A 132 8.25 12.87 31.92
N SER A 133 7.48 12.10 32.70
CA SER A 133 6.89 12.56 33.97
C SER A 133 7.87 12.48 35.16
N VAL A 134 8.86 11.58 35.07
CA VAL A 134 9.89 11.39 36.09
C VAL A 134 11.13 12.27 35.85
N LEU A 135 11.47 12.61 34.60
CA LEU A 135 12.64 13.43 34.25
C LEU A 135 12.67 14.79 34.97
N PRO A 136 11.57 15.57 35.04
CA PRO A 136 11.56 16.85 35.76
C PRO A 136 11.80 16.67 37.26
N GLN A 137 11.34 15.56 37.84
CA GLN A 137 11.49 15.26 39.26
C GLN A 137 12.91 14.77 39.58
N VAL A 138 13.50 13.95 38.71
CA VAL A 138 14.92 13.55 38.77
C VAL A 138 15.82 14.77 38.60
N HIS A 139 15.52 15.65 37.65
CA HIS A 139 16.23 16.90 37.44
C HIS A 139 16.11 17.83 38.66
N ALA A 140 14.92 17.97 39.25
CA ALA A 140 14.72 18.76 40.47
C ALA A 140 15.48 18.19 41.68
N ALA A 141 15.51 16.86 41.84
CA ALA A 141 16.32 16.20 42.87
C ALA A 141 17.83 16.43 42.64
N PHE A 142 18.26 16.49 41.37
CA PHE A 142 19.64 16.78 40.99
C PHE A 142 20.05 18.24 41.27
N GLN A 143 19.09 19.17 41.22
CA GLN A 143 19.28 20.59 41.53
C GLN A 143 19.26 20.89 43.04
N ALA A 144 19.11 19.90 43.92
CA ALA A 144 19.10 20.14 45.36
C ALA A 144 20.40 20.83 45.84
N PRO A 145 20.31 21.84 46.73
CA PRO A 145 21.44 22.68 47.12
C PRO A 145 22.48 21.96 47.98
N ASP A 146 22.17 20.77 48.51
CA ASP A 146 23.04 19.96 49.36
C ASP A 146 23.81 18.86 48.61
N LEU A 147 23.59 18.71 47.29
CA LEU A 147 24.34 17.79 46.43
C LEU A 147 25.70 18.42 46.02
N PRO A 148 26.84 17.79 46.34
CA PRO A 148 28.15 18.31 45.95
C PRO A 148 28.27 18.46 44.43
N GLN A 149 28.77 19.61 43.95
CA GLN A 149 28.90 19.92 42.52
C GLN A 149 29.64 18.82 41.73
N LYS A 150 30.69 18.25 42.33
CA LYS A 150 31.47 17.14 41.75
C LYS A 150 30.63 15.89 41.44
N PHE A 151 29.54 15.65 42.16
CA PHE A 151 28.61 14.55 41.86
C PHE A 151 27.66 14.92 40.71
N LYS A 152 27.24 16.19 40.65
CA LYS A 152 26.41 16.71 39.57
C LYS A 152 27.13 16.60 38.23
N ASP A 153 28.39 17.04 38.20
CA ASP A 153 29.24 17.01 37.01
C ASP A 153 29.50 15.59 36.46
N LEU A 154 29.34 14.56 37.30
CA LEU A 154 29.65 13.17 36.96
C LEU A 154 28.40 12.34 36.60
N ALA A 155 27.26 12.63 37.23
CA ALA A 155 26.02 11.89 37.01
C ALA A 155 25.15 12.49 35.90
N GLU A 156 25.25 13.80 35.60
CA GLU A 156 24.49 14.44 34.52
C GLU A 156 24.82 13.87 33.14
N PRO A 157 26.10 13.66 32.75
CA PRO A 157 26.43 13.04 31.47
C PRO A 157 25.94 11.59 31.36
N LEU A 158 25.97 10.84 32.47
CA LEU A 158 25.54 9.44 32.51
C LEU A 158 24.02 9.29 32.40
N ILE A 159 23.25 10.21 33.01
CA ILE A 159 21.80 10.24 32.87
C ILE A 159 21.41 10.65 31.44
N ILE A 160 22.08 11.66 30.87
CA ILE A 160 21.85 12.07 29.48
C ILE A 160 22.19 10.93 28.51
N GLN A 161 23.33 10.26 28.72
CA GLN A 161 23.74 9.12 27.90
C GLN A 161 22.76 7.95 28.03
N ALA A 162 22.32 7.60 29.24
CA ALA A 162 21.44 6.46 29.43
C ALA A 162 20.00 6.72 28.94
N VAL A 163 19.53 7.98 28.99
CA VAL A 163 18.29 8.41 28.35
C VAL A 163 18.41 8.36 26.82
N ALA A 164 19.57 8.72 26.26
CA ALA A 164 19.84 8.61 24.83
C ALA A 164 19.99 7.15 24.35
N GLU A 165 20.40 6.25 25.24
CA GLU A 165 20.55 4.81 24.99
C GLU A 165 19.30 3.98 25.37
N GLU A 166 18.18 4.63 25.72
CA GLU A 166 16.90 3.98 26.10
C GLU A 166 17.02 2.96 27.25
N LYS A 167 17.95 3.15 28.18
CA LYS A 167 18.14 2.20 29.31
C LYS A 167 17.05 2.34 30.37
N GLY A 168 16.55 1.22 30.86
CA GLY A 168 15.58 1.18 31.97
C GLY A 168 16.16 1.72 33.29
N PHE A 169 15.31 2.23 34.18
CA PHE A 169 15.72 2.88 35.44
C PHE A 169 16.67 2.02 36.31
N ASP A 170 16.49 0.70 36.32
CA ASP A 170 17.33 -0.22 37.09
C ASP A 170 18.75 -0.36 36.51
N GLU A 171 18.91 -0.23 35.19
CA GLU A 171 20.22 -0.21 34.53
C GLU A 171 20.93 1.12 34.76
N ILE A 172 20.20 2.25 34.66
CA ILE A 172 20.71 3.58 35.02
C ILE A 172 21.20 3.58 36.47
N SER A 173 20.40 2.98 37.37
CA SER A 173 20.73 2.85 38.79
C SER A 173 22.01 2.06 39.03
N SER A 174 22.14 0.92 38.36
CA SER A 174 23.31 0.04 38.48
C SER A 174 24.58 0.70 37.96
N GLU A 175 24.49 1.44 36.86
CA GLU A 175 25.64 2.09 36.22
C GLU A 175 26.15 3.29 37.02
N VAL A 176 25.26 4.13 37.55
CA VAL A 176 25.62 5.24 38.44
C VAL A 176 26.23 4.71 39.74
N GLN A 177 25.72 3.60 40.30
CA GLN A 177 26.33 2.96 41.47
C GLN A 177 27.71 2.39 41.18
N ARG A 178 27.92 1.81 39.99
CA ARG A 178 29.22 1.28 39.54
C ARG A 178 30.24 2.41 39.44
N VAL A 179 29.88 3.51 38.77
CA VAL A 179 30.76 4.68 38.61
C VAL A 179 31.05 5.36 39.96
N ALA A 180 30.05 5.49 40.83
CA ALA A 180 30.23 6.05 42.17
C ALA A 180 31.18 5.23 43.05
N LYS A 181 31.19 3.89 42.92
CA LYS A 181 32.14 3.00 43.61
C LYS A 181 33.57 3.15 43.10
N THR A 182 33.76 3.53 41.83
CA THR A 182 35.09 3.70 41.23
C THR A 182 35.69 5.09 41.40
N ALA A 183 34.91 6.11 41.79
CA ALA A 183 35.33 7.51 41.69
C ALA A 183 36.17 8.08 42.85
N ASP A 184 36.16 7.52 44.08
CA ASP A 184 37.09 7.81 45.21
C ASP A 184 36.64 6.98 46.43
N PRO A 185 37.50 6.41 47.31
CA PRO A 185 37.05 5.58 48.43
C PRO A 185 36.57 6.40 49.65
N LYS A 186 36.22 7.68 49.48
CA LYS A 186 35.72 8.49 50.61
C LYS A 186 34.26 8.17 50.89
N PRO A 187 33.90 7.79 52.13
CA PRO A 187 32.58 7.25 52.48
C PRO A 187 31.41 8.23 52.26
N LYS A 188 31.68 9.52 52.01
CA LYS A 188 30.65 10.53 51.82
C LYS A 188 29.94 10.42 50.47
N LEU A 189 30.62 10.05 49.37
CA LEU A 189 29.99 10.01 48.04
C LEU A 189 28.92 8.92 47.92
N GLY A 190 29.17 7.74 48.52
CA GLY A 190 28.20 6.64 48.57
C GLY A 190 26.92 6.99 49.32
N VAL A 191 27.01 7.83 50.37
CA VAL A 191 25.85 8.31 51.14
C VAL A 191 25.00 9.27 50.30
N TYR A 192 25.62 10.14 49.50
CA TYR A 192 24.89 11.05 48.60
C TYR A 192 24.23 10.31 47.44
N ALA A 193 24.89 9.31 46.86
CA ALA A 193 24.30 8.44 45.84
C ALA A 193 23.08 7.68 46.40
N ALA A 194 23.19 7.09 47.60
CA ALA A 194 22.08 6.38 48.24
C ALA A 194 20.90 7.31 48.56
N LYS A 195 21.16 8.55 49.02
CA LYS A 195 20.11 9.57 49.22
C LYS A 195 19.42 9.97 47.92
N PHE A 196 20.20 10.23 46.86
CA PHE A 196 19.66 10.56 45.55
C PHE A 196 18.75 9.45 45.02
N PHE A 197 19.18 8.18 45.11
CA PHE A 197 18.35 7.05 44.70
C PHE A 197 17.07 6.89 45.51
N THR A 198 17.15 7.13 46.82
CA THR A 198 15.97 7.08 47.69
C THR A 198 14.95 8.17 47.30
N MET A 199 15.44 9.37 46.99
CA MET A 199 14.58 10.48 46.54
C MET A 199 14.00 10.23 45.14
N ALA A 200 14.79 9.69 44.22
CA ALA A 200 14.34 9.35 42.87
C ALA A 200 13.29 8.22 42.89
N GLN A 201 13.48 7.18 43.72
CA GLN A 201 12.47 6.12 43.90
C GLN A 201 11.19 6.65 44.56
N ALA A 202 11.29 7.55 45.53
CA ALA A 202 10.11 8.16 46.16
C ALA A 202 9.33 9.04 45.17
N ALA A 203 10.03 9.81 44.32
CA ALA A 203 9.44 10.59 43.25
C ALA A 203 8.75 9.70 42.19
N ALA A 204 9.43 8.64 41.73
CA ALA A 204 8.88 7.67 40.79
C ALA A 204 7.63 6.96 41.33
N ARG A 205 7.62 6.57 42.61
CA ARG A 205 6.43 6.00 43.27
C ARG A 205 5.29 6.99 43.36
N THR A 206 5.58 8.25 43.71
CA THR A 206 4.56 9.31 43.78
C THR A 206 3.94 9.58 42.41
N ALA A 207 4.74 9.56 41.34
CA ALA A 207 4.26 9.70 39.96
C ALA A 207 3.40 8.50 39.53
N SER A 208 3.82 7.28 39.88
CA SER A 208 3.05 6.05 39.62
C SER A 208 1.72 6.04 40.38
N ASP A 209 1.71 6.41 41.66
CA ASP A 209 0.50 6.48 42.49
C ASP A 209 -0.47 7.58 41.99
N GLN A 210 0.03 8.67 41.41
CA GLN A 210 -0.78 9.72 40.80
C GLN A 210 -1.33 9.32 39.42
N ALA A 211 -0.63 8.46 38.67
CA ALA A 211 -1.11 7.90 37.40
C ALA A 211 -2.21 6.84 37.58
N ILE A 212 -2.31 6.24 38.77
CA ILE A 212 -3.30 5.18 39.10
C ILE A 212 -4.61 5.76 39.70
N ALA A 213 -4.74 7.09 39.85
CA ALA A 213 -6.01 7.68 40.25
C ALA A 213 -7.07 7.47 39.15
N PRO A 214 -8.20 6.78 39.42
CA PRO A 214 -9.15 6.39 38.39
C PRO A 214 -9.94 7.61 37.92
N VAL A 215 -9.50 8.25 36.85
CA VAL A 215 -10.36 9.13 36.07
C VAL A 215 -11.27 8.22 35.24
N ALA A 216 -12.48 8.02 35.72
CA ALA A 216 -13.55 7.29 35.03
C ALA A 216 -14.08 8.09 33.81
N ALA A 217 -13.21 8.33 32.84
CA ALA A 217 -13.62 8.62 31.47
C ALA A 217 -13.48 7.32 30.68
N PRO A 218 -14.45 6.98 29.80
CA PRO A 218 -14.28 5.84 28.90
C PRO A 218 -12.99 6.07 28.12
N ALA A 219 -12.04 5.12 28.24
CA ALA A 219 -10.80 5.16 27.50
C ALA A 219 -11.15 5.27 26.02
N LYS A 220 -10.83 6.43 25.43
CA LYS A 220 -10.82 6.57 23.98
C LYS A 220 -9.85 5.52 23.46
N ASP A 221 -10.23 4.81 22.39
CA ASP A 221 -9.33 3.83 21.81
C ASP A 221 -8.02 4.50 21.34
N ALA A 222 -6.96 3.70 21.27
CA ALA A 222 -5.63 4.19 20.92
C ALA A 222 -5.59 4.89 19.55
N ALA A 223 -6.45 4.48 18.62
CA ALA A 223 -6.58 5.12 17.31
C ALA A 223 -7.16 6.54 17.43
N THR A 224 -8.16 6.73 18.28
CA THR A 224 -8.78 8.02 18.58
C THR A 224 -7.80 8.95 19.28
N LEU A 225 -7.03 8.44 20.25
CA LEU A 225 -6.00 9.24 20.94
C LEU A 225 -4.84 9.61 20.01
N ALA A 226 -4.41 8.71 19.13
CA ALA A 226 -3.41 8.99 18.12
C ALA A 226 -3.91 10.06 17.12
N GLN A 227 -5.17 9.97 16.68
CA GLN A 227 -5.77 10.96 15.81
C GLN A 227 -5.92 12.32 16.50
N GLU A 228 -6.40 12.37 17.75
CA GLU A 228 -6.50 13.62 18.52
C GLU A 228 -5.13 14.26 18.77
N PHE A 229 -4.09 13.45 18.99
CA PHE A 229 -2.72 13.91 19.11
C PHE A 229 -2.20 14.50 17.79
N LEU A 230 -2.46 13.85 16.65
CA LEU A 230 -2.12 14.38 15.33
C LEU A 230 -2.89 15.67 15.01
N ASP A 231 -4.18 15.73 15.34
CA ASP A 231 -5.05 16.90 15.14
C ASP A 231 -4.68 18.09 16.05
N SER A 232 -4.13 17.81 17.24
CA SER A 232 -3.67 18.82 18.20
C SER A 232 -2.41 19.56 17.76
N ARG A 233 -1.62 18.95 16.86
CA ARG A 233 -0.38 19.50 16.34
C ARG A 233 -0.70 20.50 15.22
N GLU A 234 -0.53 21.78 15.50
CA GLU A 234 -0.80 22.91 14.57
C GLU A 234 -0.15 22.74 13.17
N ILE A 235 0.95 21.97 13.10
CA ILE A 235 1.70 21.63 11.89
C ILE A 235 0.96 20.71 10.90
N TYR A 236 -0.11 20.02 11.33
CA TYR A 236 -0.93 19.13 10.49
C TYR A 236 -2.28 19.75 10.11
N LYS A 237 -2.59 20.97 10.58
CA LYS A 237 -3.79 21.69 10.18
C LYS A 237 -3.56 22.32 8.81
N ILE A 238 -3.72 21.53 7.75
CA ILE A 238 -3.97 22.07 6.40
C ILE A 238 -5.21 22.96 6.53
N ALA A 239 -5.14 24.20 6.02
CA ALA A 239 -6.25 25.13 6.06
C ALA A 239 -7.55 24.40 5.64
N ALA A 240 -8.55 24.42 6.53
CA ALA A 240 -9.81 23.69 6.35
C ALA A 240 -10.62 24.20 5.15
N ASP A 241 -10.30 25.39 4.65
CA ASP A 241 -11.00 26.03 3.56
C ASP A 241 -10.41 25.65 2.20
N ALA A 242 -11.31 25.43 1.23
CA ALA A 242 -10.94 25.30 -0.17
C ALA A 242 -9.99 26.44 -0.57
N MET A 243 -8.86 26.09 -1.19
CA MET A 243 -7.86 27.06 -1.64
C MET A 243 -8.53 28.19 -2.44
N PRO A 244 -8.38 29.47 -2.02
CA PRO A 244 -8.99 30.58 -2.73
C PRO A 244 -8.62 30.55 -4.21
N LYS A 245 -9.55 30.91 -5.09
CA LYS A 245 -9.34 30.87 -6.55
C LYS A 245 -8.08 31.63 -6.97
N GLN A 246 -7.79 32.77 -6.35
CA GLN A 246 -6.59 33.56 -6.63
C GLN A 246 -5.31 32.82 -6.22
N ASP A 247 -5.30 32.20 -5.03
CA ASP A 247 -4.18 31.38 -4.57
C ASP A 247 -3.97 30.17 -5.47
N ARG A 248 -5.05 29.52 -5.96
CA ARG A 248 -4.96 28.42 -6.92
C ARG A 248 -4.28 28.84 -8.21
N ILE A 249 -4.72 29.94 -8.81
CA ILE A 249 -4.10 30.50 -10.04
C ILE A 249 -2.62 30.81 -9.79
N ALA A 250 -2.29 31.46 -8.68
CA ALA A 250 -0.92 31.81 -8.35
C ALA A 250 -0.04 30.57 -8.08
N PHE A 251 -0.59 29.53 -7.46
CA PHE A 251 0.09 28.26 -7.22
C PHE A 251 0.35 27.52 -8.53
N SER A 252 -0.66 27.39 -9.39
CA SER A 252 -0.52 26.81 -10.73
C SER A 252 0.56 27.55 -11.54
N ALA A 253 0.56 28.89 -11.50
CA ALA A 253 1.58 29.70 -12.17
C ALA A 253 2.99 29.46 -11.61
N ALA A 254 3.14 29.29 -10.29
CA ALA A 254 4.41 28.96 -9.66
C ALA A 254 4.89 27.54 -10.03
N LEU A 255 3.99 26.55 -10.05
CA LEU A 255 4.34 25.18 -10.46
C LEU A 255 4.85 25.09 -11.90
N ARG A 256 4.32 25.91 -12.80
CA ARG A 256 4.81 26.00 -14.19
C ARG A 256 6.24 26.51 -14.32
N LYS A 257 6.77 27.17 -13.29
CA LYS A 257 8.17 27.60 -13.23
C LYS A 257 9.10 26.49 -12.76
N VAL A 258 8.58 25.39 -12.20
CA VAL A 258 9.39 24.24 -11.81
C VAL A 258 10.03 23.68 -13.08
N ARG A 259 11.37 23.57 -13.07
CA ARG A 259 12.15 23.23 -14.27
C ARG A 259 11.61 22.00 -15.01
N ILE A 260 11.31 20.92 -14.27
CA ILE A 260 10.78 19.69 -14.86
C ILE A 260 9.40 19.90 -15.51
N ILE A 261 8.53 20.70 -14.90
CA ILE A 261 7.22 21.00 -15.48
C ILE A 261 7.37 21.83 -16.76
N LYS A 262 8.29 22.80 -16.76
CA LYS A 262 8.62 23.55 -17.98
C LYS A 262 9.13 22.62 -19.08
N GLN A 263 10.02 21.69 -18.77
CA GLN A 263 10.54 20.69 -19.72
C GLN A 263 9.44 19.79 -20.30
N LEU A 264 8.45 19.40 -19.49
CA LEU A 264 7.34 18.58 -19.96
C LEU A 264 6.34 19.35 -20.81
N LEU A 265 6.15 20.65 -20.53
CA LEU A 265 5.25 21.52 -21.28
C LEU A 265 5.86 22.02 -22.60
N THR A 266 7.12 22.41 -22.57
CA THR A 266 7.85 22.99 -23.71
C THR A 266 9.23 22.36 -23.84
N PRO A 267 9.31 21.09 -24.29
CA PRO A 267 10.58 20.35 -24.38
C PRO A 267 11.61 21.05 -25.26
N ASP A 268 11.18 21.75 -26.31
CA ASP A 268 12.06 22.46 -27.24
C ASP A 268 12.64 23.78 -26.67
N GLU A 269 12.07 24.31 -25.59
CA GLU A 269 12.49 25.58 -25.00
C GLU A 269 13.52 25.43 -23.87
N VAL A 270 13.80 24.19 -23.45
CA VAL A 270 14.76 23.92 -22.37
C VAL A 270 16.05 23.37 -22.96
N PRO A 271 17.18 24.09 -22.84
CA PRO A 271 18.44 23.61 -23.38
C PRO A 271 18.82 22.24 -22.84
N GLU A 272 19.32 21.36 -23.71
CA GLU A 272 19.65 19.96 -23.36
C GLU A 272 20.64 19.85 -22.19
N HIS A 273 21.60 20.78 -22.09
CA HIS A 273 22.59 20.83 -21.01
C HIS A 273 22.00 21.16 -19.63
N GLU A 274 20.77 21.66 -19.56
CA GLU A 274 20.06 21.92 -18.30
C GLU A 274 19.24 20.72 -17.82
N VAL A 275 19.14 19.65 -18.62
CA VAL A 275 18.40 18.44 -18.30
C VAL A 275 19.29 17.53 -17.47
N VAL A 276 19.07 17.51 -16.16
CA VAL A 276 19.61 16.45 -15.30
C VAL A 276 18.79 15.20 -15.57
N VAL A 277 19.36 14.26 -16.32
CA VAL A 277 18.73 12.97 -16.62
C VAL A 277 19.14 11.99 -15.52
N ALA A 278 18.17 11.57 -14.70
CA ALA A 278 18.36 10.48 -13.76
C ALA A 278 18.53 9.15 -14.49
N ALA A 279 19.10 8.16 -13.80
CA ALA A 279 19.19 6.79 -14.31
C ALA A 279 18.62 5.82 -13.29
N TRP A 280 18.03 4.74 -13.77
CA TRP A 280 17.67 3.61 -12.91
C TRP A 280 18.94 2.95 -12.37
N LYS A 281 18.79 2.17 -11.30
CA LYS A 281 19.87 1.34 -10.76
C LYS A 281 20.47 0.46 -11.86
N GLY A 282 21.79 0.53 -12.00
CA GLY A 282 22.55 -0.22 -13.00
C GLY A 282 22.48 0.34 -14.42
N ASP A 283 22.04 1.60 -14.59
CA ASP A 283 21.95 2.30 -15.88
C ASP A 283 21.12 1.55 -16.95
N ARG A 284 20.17 0.74 -16.48
CA ARG A 284 19.19 0.04 -17.32
C ARG A 284 18.01 0.95 -17.64
N ASN A 285 17.25 0.60 -18.66
CA ASN A 285 16.01 1.30 -19.05
C ASN A 285 14.80 0.36 -19.05
N LEU A 286 13.59 0.92 -19.00
CA LEU A 286 12.35 0.13 -19.04
C LEU A 286 12.23 -0.71 -20.33
N GLN A 287 12.59 -0.13 -21.47
CA GLN A 287 12.50 -0.80 -22.77
C GLN A 287 13.45 -2.00 -22.92
N ASP A 288 14.49 -2.08 -22.09
CA ASP A 288 15.46 -3.17 -22.13
C ASP A 288 14.87 -4.49 -21.65
N ASP A 289 13.76 -4.45 -20.90
CA ASP A 289 13.12 -5.63 -20.29
C ASP A 289 11.61 -5.71 -20.58
N VAL A 290 11.24 -5.53 -21.85
CA VAL A 290 9.86 -5.74 -22.34
C VAL A 290 9.71 -7.17 -22.86
N ARG A 291 8.79 -7.92 -22.24
CA ARG A 291 8.56 -9.35 -22.51
C ARG A 291 7.11 -9.62 -22.90
N SER A 292 6.91 -10.54 -23.82
CA SER A 292 5.57 -11.09 -24.08
C SER A 292 5.19 -12.04 -22.95
N GLU A 293 4.00 -11.88 -22.39
CA GLU A 293 3.38 -12.86 -21.49
C GLU A 293 2.43 -13.73 -22.32
N LYS A 294 2.67 -15.04 -22.31
CA LYS A 294 1.90 -16.00 -23.10
C LYS A 294 0.55 -16.27 -22.43
N GLU A 295 -0.53 -16.02 -23.15
CA GLU A 295 -1.89 -16.31 -22.68
C GLU A 295 -2.62 -17.22 -23.67
N ASN A 296 -3.22 -18.31 -23.19
CA ASN A 296 -4.00 -19.24 -24.03
C ASN A 296 -3.24 -19.72 -25.28
N ASN A 297 -1.94 -19.97 -25.13
CA ASN A 297 -1.03 -20.33 -26.22
C ASN A 297 -0.87 -19.28 -27.34
N ARG A 298 -1.25 -18.03 -27.10
CA ARG A 298 -1.00 -16.91 -28.02
C ARG A 298 0.12 -16.03 -27.47
N ASP A 299 1.08 -15.75 -28.33
CA ASP A 299 2.13 -14.77 -28.09
C ASP A 299 1.71 -13.39 -28.65
N VAL A 300 2.28 -12.32 -28.10
CA VAL A 300 2.13 -10.97 -28.67
C VAL A 300 2.84 -10.94 -30.01
N ALA A 301 2.19 -10.36 -31.03
CA ALA A 301 2.81 -10.22 -32.35
C ALA A 301 4.12 -9.39 -32.25
N PRO A 302 5.20 -9.75 -32.97
CA PRO A 302 6.49 -9.09 -32.81
C PRO A 302 6.48 -7.57 -33.05
N ASP A 303 5.67 -7.10 -34.01
CA ASP A 303 5.49 -5.68 -34.33
C ASP A 303 4.78 -4.91 -33.21
N LEU A 304 3.79 -5.54 -32.55
CA LEU A 304 3.13 -4.98 -31.38
C LEU A 304 4.07 -4.93 -30.17
N LEU A 305 4.88 -5.97 -29.97
CA LEU A 305 5.87 -6.00 -28.89
C LEU A 305 6.91 -4.88 -29.07
N GLU A 306 7.36 -4.66 -30.30
CA GLU A 306 8.28 -3.57 -30.65
C GLU A 306 7.62 -2.18 -30.51
N ALA A 307 6.32 -2.06 -30.79
CA ALA A 307 5.57 -0.84 -30.47
C ALA A 307 5.51 -0.57 -28.96
N MET A 308 5.29 -1.61 -28.14
CA MET A 308 5.31 -1.47 -26.68
C MET A 308 6.70 -1.14 -26.13
N ARG A 309 7.79 -1.60 -26.77
CA ARG A 309 9.16 -1.16 -26.43
C ARG A 309 9.37 0.32 -26.61
N ARG A 310 8.87 0.90 -27.71
CA ARG A 310 8.93 2.36 -27.93
C ARG A 310 8.14 3.12 -26.87
N LYS A 311 6.92 2.68 -26.55
CA LYS A 311 6.10 3.28 -25.48
C LYS A 311 6.78 3.17 -24.11
N ALA A 312 7.42 2.03 -23.81
CA ALA A 312 8.20 1.86 -22.59
C ALA A 312 9.43 2.80 -22.55
N ALA A 313 10.06 3.07 -23.70
CA ALA A 313 11.15 4.05 -23.79
C ALA A 313 10.66 5.49 -23.52
N GLU A 314 9.49 5.87 -24.04
CA GLU A 314 8.88 7.17 -23.72
C GLU A 314 8.55 7.30 -22.22
N ALA A 315 7.97 6.25 -21.61
CA ALA A 315 7.74 6.20 -20.17
C ALA A 315 9.05 6.28 -19.37
N ASN A 316 10.11 5.61 -19.83
CA ASN A 316 11.43 5.66 -19.22
C ASN A 316 12.00 7.10 -19.24
N ASP A 317 11.91 7.78 -20.38
CA ASP A 317 12.37 9.16 -20.52
C ASP A 317 11.59 10.12 -19.62
N PHE A 318 10.28 9.90 -19.46
CA PHE A 318 9.49 10.63 -18.46
C PHE A 318 10.06 10.47 -17.05
N PHE A 319 10.24 9.23 -16.56
CA PHE A 319 10.78 9.00 -15.20
C PHE A 319 12.19 9.53 -15.02
N LYS A 320 13.07 9.36 -16.02
CA LYS A 320 14.45 9.87 -15.97
C LYS A 320 14.52 11.39 -15.87
N ARG A 321 13.57 12.11 -16.47
CA ARG A 321 13.48 13.57 -16.33
C ARG A 321 12.78 13.95 -15.03
N PHE A 322 11.73 13.21 -14.67
CA PHE A 322 10.81 13.60 -13.61
C PHE A 322 11.34 13.31 -12.20
N VAL A 323 11.88 12.11 -11.99
CA VAL A 323 12.36 11.65 -10.68
C VAL A 323 13.80 12.10 -10.48
N ALA A 324 14.10 12.62 -9.29
CA ALA A 324 15.44 13.06 -8.95
C ALA A 324 16.45 11.89 -8.95
N PRO A 325 17.71 12.11 -9.37
CA PRO A 325 18.70 11.04 -9.49
C PRO A 325 18.90 10.21 -8.22
N GLN A 326 18.87 10.85 -7.04
CA GLN A 326 19.03 10.19 -5.74
C GLN A 326 17.92 9.19 -5.40
N PHE A 327 16.77 9.28 -6.05
CA PHE A 327 15.68 8.32 -5.88
C PHE A 327 15.65 7.29 -7.00
N LEU A 328 15.76 7.71 -8.26
CA LEU A 328 15.67 6.75 -9.38
C LEU A 328 16.84 5.75 -9.39
N SER A 329 18.03 6.19 -8.98
CA SER A 329 19.24 5.34 -8.97
C SER A 329 19.22 4.23 -7.91
N THR A 330 18.28 4.27 -6.94
CA THR A 330 18.11 3.20 -5.96
C THR A 330 17.20 2.09 -6.47
N LEU A 331 16.40 2.36 -7.51
CA LEU A 331 15.39 1.47 -8.06
C LEU A 331 15.92 0.74 -9.31
N ALA A 332 15.85 -0.59 -9.32
CA ALA A 332 15.96 -1.31 -10.59
C ALA A 332 14.75 -0.97 -11.49
N PRO A 333 14.89 -0.90 -12.82
CA PRO A 333 13.72 -0.73 -13.67
C PRO A 333 12.82 -1.99 -13.58
N PRO A 334 11.49 -1.84 -13.48
CA PRO A 334 10.57 -2.97 -13.54
C PRO A 334 10.58 -3.65 -14.91
N ILE A 335 10.12 -4.89 -14.95
CA ILE A 335 9.94 -5.68 -16.18
C ILE A 335 8.53 -5.40 -16.73
N VAL A 336 8.44 -4.95 -17.98
CA VAL A 336 7.15 -4.69 -18.63
C VAL A 336 6.68 -5.97 -19.33
N LYS A 337 5.62 -6.58 -18.81
CA LYS A 337 4.96 -7.77 -19.37
C LYS A 337 3.79 -7.35 -20.26
N VAL A 338 3.88 -7.69 -21.53
CA VAL A 338 2.86 -7.37 -22.54
C VAL A 338 1.98 -8.59 -22.78
N HIS A 339 0.68 -8.44 -22.56
CA HIS A 339 -0.31 -9.48 -22.76
C HIS A 339 -0.91 -9.40 -24.17
N ALA A 340 -1.15 -10.55 -24.81
CA ALA A 340 -1.71 -10.64 -26.17
C ALA A 340 -3.18 -10.21 -26.28
N LYS A 341 -3.86 -10.00 -25.15
CA LYS A 341 -5.22 -9.43 -25.12
C LYS A 341 -5.17 -7.92 -25.40
N PRO A 342 -6.17 -7.36 -26.10
CA PRO A 342 -6.32 -5.92 -26.18
C PRO A 342 -6.74 -5.34 -24.83
N SER A 343 -6.50 -4.04 -24.63
CA SER A 343 -6.91 -3.26 -23.47
C SER A 343 -8.43 -3.35 -23.27
N GLN A 344 -8.85 -3.39 -22.01
CA GLN A 344 -10.25 -3.41 -21.64
C GLN A 344 -10.94 -2.14 -22.10
N SER A 345 -11.97 -2.29 -22.93
CA SER A 345 -12.72 -1.17 -23.50
C SER A 345 -14.17 -1.57 -23.79
N LEU A 346 -15.00 -0.63 -24.26
CA LEU A 346 -16.37 -0.94 -24.67
C LEU A 346 -16.42 -2.00 -25.80
N LEU A 347 -15.43 -1.98 -26.70
CA LEU A 347 -15.30 -2.94 -27.79
C LEU A 347 -14.62 -4.26 -27.37
N ALA A 348 -13.91 -4.24 -26.24
CA ALA A 348 -13.25 -5.41 -25.65
C ALA A 348 -13.53 -5.46 -24.13
N PRO A 349 -14.75 -5.78 -23.69
CA PRO A 349 -15.12 -5.72 -22.27
C PRO A 349 -14.39 -6.78 -21.43
N LYS A 350 -13.93 -7.86 -22.08
CA LYS A 350 -13.05 -8.90 -21.51
C LYS A 350 -11.57 -8.68 -21.86
N GLY A 351 -11.22 -7.45 -22.28
CA GLY A 351 -9.84 -7.07 -22.52
C GLY A 351 -9.01 -7.13 -21.24
N PHE A 352 -7.71 -6.98 -21.40
CA PHE A 352 -6.77 -6.97 -20.30
C PHE A 352 -6.83 -5.61 -19.59
N ARG A 353 -6.81 -5.63 -18.25
CA ARG A 353 -6.68 -4.43 -17.43
C ARG A 353 -5.24 -4.37 -16.95
N ALA A 354 -4.57 -3.25 -17.20
CA ALA A 354 -3.22 -3.05 -16.71
C ALA A 354 -3.17 -3.09 -15.17
N PHE A 355 -2.06 -3.59 -14.64
CA PHE A 355 -1.79 -3.62 -13.21
C PHE A 355 -0.28 -3.78 -12.95
N GLN A 356 0.14 -3.44 -11.73
CA GLN A 356 1.49 -3.67 -11.24
C GLN A 356 1.48 -4.74 -10.14
N THR A 357 2.45 -5.66 -10.18
CA THR A 357 2.72 -6.64 -9.10
C THR A 357 4.22 -6.83 -8.93
N ASP A 358 4.73 -6.73 -7.70
CA ASP A 358 6.17 -6.83 -7.39
C ASP A 358 7.05 -5.98 -8.34
N GLN A 359 7.92 -6.62 -9.12
CA GLN A 359 8.79 -5.97 -10.12
C GLN A 359 8.21 -5.97 -11.54
N PHE A 360 6.94 -6.36 -11.70
CA PHE A 360 6.29 -6.54 -12.99
C PHE A 360 5.22 -5.48 -13.21
N VAL A 361 5.27 -4.85 -14.38
CA VAL A 361 4.22 -3.98 -14.91
C VAL A 361 3.52 -4.72 -16.02
N HIS A 362 2.27 -5.08 -15.81
CA HIS A 362 1.47 -5.85 -16.75
C HIS A 362 0.58 -4.92 -17.58
N VAL A 363 0.69 -5.01 -18.91
CA VAL A 363 -0.04 -4.15 -19.84
C VAL A 363 -0.59 -4.94 -21.02
N ALA A 364 -1.69 -4.47 -21.59
CA ALA A 364 -2.21 -5.00 -22.84
C ALA A 364 -1.32 -4.60 -24.04
N GLN A 365 -1.37 -5.35 -25.14
CA GLN A 365 -0.56 -5.10 -26.34
C GLN A 365 -0.82 -3.75 -27.06
N ASN A 366 -1.86 -3.03 -26.68
CA ASN A 366 -2.24 -1.75 -27.26
C ASN A 366 -2.43 -0.65 -26.20
N GLU A 367 -1.89 -0.82 -24.99
CA GLU A 367 -1.93 0.25 -23.97
C GLU A 367 -1.12 1.47 -24.38
N ASP A 368 -1.53 2.64 -23.91
CA ASP A 368 -0.84 3.91 -24.16
C ASP A 368 0.34 4.12 -23.20
N THR A 369 1.29 4.97 -23.60
CA THR A 369 2.47 5.34 -22.79
C THR A 369 2.09 5.83 -21.40
N SER A 370 1.01 6.62 -21.30
CA SER A 370 0.51 7.13 -20.02
C SER A 370 0.06 6.03 -19.06
N ILE A 371 -0.52 4.94 -19.57
CA ILE A 371 -0.89 3.78 -18.75
C ILE A 371 0.35 3.03 -18.28
N ILE A 372 1.40 2.91 -19.11
CA ILE A 372 2.68 2.37 -18.65
C ILE A 372 3.25 3.24 -17.52
N VAL A 373 3.17 4.57 -17.65
CA VAL A 373 3.60 5.50 -16.58
C VAL A 373 2.77 5.31 -15.31
N HIS A 374 1.46 5.12 -15.42
CA HIS A 374 0.58 4.84 -14.29
C HIS A 374 1.06 3.62 -13.50
N GLU A 375 1.24 2.48 -14.19
CA GLU A 375 1.64 1.23 -13.55
C GLU A 375 3.07 1.27 -13.01
N VAL A 376 4.01 1.92 -13.71
CA VAL A 376 5.35 2.17 -13.17
C VAL A 376 5.30 3.13 -11.97
N GLY A 377 4.31 4.02 -11.91
CA GLY A 377 4.02 4.86 -10.75
C GLY A 377 3.74 4.04 -9.49
N HIS A 378 2.93 2.99 -9.60
CA HIS A 378 2.73 2.02 -8.50
C HIS A 378 4.03 1.35 -8.08
N TYR A 379 4.85 0.93 -9.04
CA TYR A 379 6.16 0.34 -8.74
C TYR A 379 7.07 1.32 -7.98
N VAL A 380 7.15 2.58 -8.43
CA VAL A 380 7.96 3.62 -7.77
C VAL A 380 7.45 3.88 -6.34
N GLU A 381 6.13 3.91 -6.14
CA GLU A 381 5.54 4.06 -4.82
C GLU A 381 5.92 2.93 -3.87
N ASN A 382 5.75 1.69 -4.33
CA ASN A 382 6.01 0.49 -3.54
C ASN A 382 7.49 0.29 -3.19
N ASN A 383 8.41 0.94 -3.90
CA ASN A 383 9.85 0.76 -3.70
C ASN A 383 10.58 2.00 -3.17
N LEU A 384 9.91 3.15 -3.05
CA LEU A 384 10.44 4.31 -2.34
C LEU A 384 9.97 4.31 -0.87
N PRO A 385 10.72 4.98 0.04
CA PRO A 385 10.36 4.99 1.45
C PRO A 385 8.94 5.54 1.67
N PRO A 386 8.10 4.91 2.52
CA PRO A 386 6.73 5.34 2.78
C PRO A 386 6.59 6.82 3.19
N GLU A 387 7.64 7.40 3.79
CA GLU A 387 7.68 8.82 4.13
C GLU A 387 7.47 9.72 2.91
N ALA A 388 7.91 9.32 1.72
CA ALA A 388 7.71 10.10 0.50
C ALA A 388 6.22 10.28 0.17
N TRP A 389 5.37 9.36 0.63
CA TRP A 389 3.96 9.27 0.29
C TRP A 389 3.01 9.72 1.41
N MET A 390 3.53 10.02 2.61
CA MET A 390 2.69 10.45 3.73
C MET A 390 1.87 11.71 3.40
N ASP A 391 2.43 12.67 2.67
CA ASP A 391 1.68 13.88 2.30
C ASP A 391 0.52 13.56 1.35
N ILE A 392 0.66 12.61 0.42
CA ILE A 392 -0.44 12.26 -0.48
C ILE A 392 -1.55 11.52 0.29
N ARG A 393 -1.15 10.69 1.27
CA ARG A 393 -2.07 10.02 2.21
C ARG A 393 -2.81 11.03 3.09
N ASP A 394 -2.11 12.02 3.63
CA ASP A 394 -2.73 13.08 4.43
C ASP A 394 -3.69 13.92 3.60
N LEU A 395 -3.35 14.22 2.33
CA LEU A 395 -4.23 14.95 1.42
C LEU A 395 -5.53 14.17 1.14
N ILE A 396 -5.44 12.88 0.79
CA ILE A 396 -6.63 12.08 0.49
C ILE A 396 -7.50 11.87 1.73
N ASN A 397 -6.90 11.62 2.89
CA ASN A 397 -7.61 11.48 4.16
C ASN A 397 -8.33 12.78 4.55
N LYS A 398 -7.66 13.93 4.37
CA LYS A 398 -8.28 15.22 4.61
C LYS A 398 -9.48 15.46 3.69
N ARG A 399 -9.32 15.24 2.39
CA ARG A 399 -10.42 15.39 1.41
C ARG A 399 -11.59 14.48 1.73
N HIS A 400 -11.29 13.28 2.21
CA HIS A 400 -12.30 12.33 2.66
C HIS A 400 -13.06 12.86 3.87
N ALA A 401 -12.36 13.26 4.93
CA ALA A 401 -12.95 13.81 6.14
C ALA A 401 -13.79 15.08 5.86
N ASP A 402 -13.25 16.03 5.08
CA ASP A 402 -13.93 17.28 4.71
C ASP A 402 -15.23 17.01 3.92
N ALA A 403 -15.30 15.90 3.18
CA ALA A 403 -16.49 15.46 2.45
C ALA A 403 -17.46 14.62 3.29
N GLY A 404 -17.29 14.57 4.63
CA GLY A 404 -18.10 13.75 5.53
C GLY A 404 -17.78 12.26 5.43
N GLY A 405 -16.55 11.93 5.05
CA GLY A 405 -15.96 10.60 5.19
C GLY A 405 -15.59 10.29 6.64
N GLY A 406 -15.52 9.01 6.98
CA GLY A 406 -15.05 8.56 8.29
C GLY A 406 -13.52 8.45 8.34
N GLY A 407 -13.01 7.71 9.34
CA GLY A 407 -11.57 7.41 9.45
C GLY A 407 -11.09 6.31 8.48
N LYS A 408 -11.99 5.70 7.70
CA LYS A 408 -11.70 4.64 6.72
C LYS A 408 -12.45 4.95 5.43
N ALA A 409 -11.87 4.53 4.30
CA ALA A 409 -12.54 4.61 3.01
C ALA A 409 -13.92 3.93 3.05
N ASP A 410 -14.93 4.53 2.41
CA ASP A 410 -16.28 3.97 2.35
C ASP A 410 -16.30 2.77 1.40
N THR A 411 -17.05 1.71 1.71
CA THR A 411 -17.29 0.62 0.74
C THR A 411 -18.01 1.16 -0.49
N GLY A 412 -17.57 0.82 -1.71
CA GLY A 412 -18.08 1.42 -2.94
C GLY A 412 -19.59 1.27 -3.17
N ASP A 413 -20.21 2.31 -3.75
CA ASP A 413 -21.67 2.44 -3.96
C ASP A 413 -22.28 1.51 -5.03
N SER A 414 -21.47 0.75 -5.79
CA SER A 414 -21.94 -0.06 -6.94
C SER A 414 -21.85 -1.56 -6.69
N ILE A 415 -22.82 -2.30 -7.22
CA ILE A 415 -22.85 -3.78 -7.22
C ILE A 415 -21.58 -4.39 -7.85
N PHE A 416 -20.88 -3.66 -8.72
CA PHE A 416 -19.64 -4.09 -9.38
C PHE A 416 -18.36 -3.60 -8.69
N THR A 417 -18.45 -2.64 -7.75
CA THR A 417 -17.30 -2.07 -7.03
C THR A 417 -17.52 -2.11 -5.52
N ARG A 418 -18.43 -2.98 -5.05
CA ARG A 418 -18.84 -3.05 -3.64
C ARG A 418 -17.68 -3.46 -2.73
N ASP A 419 -16.74 -4.19 -3.31
CA ASP A 419 -15.53 -4.68 -2.63
C ASP A 419 -14.35 -3.71 -2.77
N GLU A 420 -14.47 -2.63 -3.56
CA GLU A 420 -13.46 -1.58 -3.68
C GLU A 420 -13.83 -0.41 -2.73
N GLY A 421 -13.01 -0.15 -1.73
CA GLY A 421 -13.17 1.04 -0.88
C GLY A 421 -13.01 2.33 -1.69
N ARG A 422 -13.60 3.43 -1.24
CA ARG A 422 -13.43 4.75 -1.85
C ARG A 422 -13.32 5.86 -0.82
N PHE A 423 -12.33 6.73 -1.03
CA PHE A 423 -12.25 8.01 -0.35
C PHE A 423 -13.22 9.00 -1.00
N LYS A 424 -14.19 9.51 -0.24
CA LYS A 424 -14.92 10.75 -0.58
C LYS A 424 -13.96 11.93 -0.83
N GLY A 425 -14.50 13.02 -1.39
CA GLY A 425 -13.74 14.24 -1.67
C GLY A 425 -13.81 14.66 -3.13
N ASP A 426 -13.29 15.85 -3.39
CA ASP A 426 -13.11 16.37 -4.74
C ASP A 426 -11.72 16.00 -5.27
N TYR A 427 -11.65 15.59 -6.53
CA TYR A 427 -10.43 15.22 -7.24
C TYR A 427 -10.46 15.94 -8.60
N PRO A 428 -10.29 17.27 -8.63
CA PRO A 428 -10.69 18.10 -9.77
C PRO A 428 -10.01 17.75 -11.09
N ALA A 429 -8.78 17.24 -11.03
CA ALA A 429 -8.00 16.86 -12.20
C ALA A 429 -8.32 15.43 -12.68
N THR A 430 -8.30 14.47 -11.76
CA THR A 430 -8.22 13.03 -12.05
C THR A 430 -9.56 12.30 -11.83
N GLY A 431 -10.52 12.94 -11.18
CA GLY A 431 -11.87 12.45 -10.99
C GLY A 431 -11.98 11.31 -9.97
N LYS A 432 -13.14 10.63 -9.99
CA LYS A 432 -13.49 9.59 -9.00
C LYS A 432 -12.66 8.31 -9.09
N TYR A 433 -11.85 8.12 -10.13
CA TYR A 433 -11.03 6.91 -10.26
C TYR A 433 -9.90 6.88 -9.23
N THR A 434 -9.25 8.03 -9.05
CA THR A 434 -8.21 8.35 -8.04
C THR A 434 -8.65 8.09 -6.60
N SER A 435 -9.95 8.06 -6.38
CA SER A 435 -10.53 7.95 -5.06
C SER A 435 -10.67 6.49 -4.59
N ARG A 436 -10.22 5.50 -5.38
CA ARG A 436 -10.30 4.08 -5.04
C ARG A 436 -9.27 3.75 -3.95
N ALA A 437 -9.72 2.99 -2.96
CA ALA A 437 -8.90 2.41 -1.91
C ALA A 437 -8.82 0.90 -2.15
N TYR A 438 -7.64 0.43 -2.54
CA TYR A 438 -7.32 -0.99 -2.49
C TYR A 438 -6.75 -1.25 -1.09
N ALA A 439 -7.40 -2.15 -0.33
CA ALA A 439 -6.93 -2.68 0.95
C ALA A 439 -6.17 -1.66 1.86
N ASP A 440 -6.87 -0.60 2.30
CA ASP A 440 -6.35 0.45 3.21
C ASP A 440 -5.20 1.35 2.70
N GLU A 441 -4.70 1.14 1.46
CA GLU A 441 -3.56 1.85 0.86
C GLU A 441 -3.95 2.88 -0.23
N GLY A 442 -5.13 3.52 -0.14
CA GLY A 442 -5.66 4.30 -1.27
C GLY A 442 -4.94 5.61 -1.65
N SER A 443 -3.75 5.91 -1.09
CA SER A 443 -2.87 6.92 -1.70
C SER A 443 -2.32 6.48 -3.06
N THR A 444 -2.29 5.17 -3.32
CA THR A 444 -1.49 4.63 -4.42
C THR A 444 -2.03 4.97 -5.80
N GLU A 445 -3.35 4.97 -5.95
CA GLU A 445 -4.02 5.46 -7.15
C GLU A 445 -3.88 6.97 -7.33
N MET A 446 -3.80 7.73 -6.23
CA MET A 446 -3.59 9.17 -6.32
C MET A 446 -2.21 9.50 -6.88
N THR A 447 -1.18 8.80 -6.43
CA THR A 447 0.18 8.92 -6.97
C THR A 447 0.21 8.55 -8.45
N SER A 448 -0.22 7.34 -8.81
CA SER A 448 -0.14 6.81 -10.18
C SER A 448 -0.93 7.66 -11.18
N MET A 449 -2.16 8.06 -10.85
CA MET A 449 -2.96 8.96 -11.69
C MET A 449 -2.33 10.34 -11.85
N THR A 450 -1.63 10.83 -10.82
CA THR A 450 -0.91 12.11 -10.95
C THR A 450 0.21 11.98 -11.95
N LEU A 451 1.01 10.92 -11.86
CA LEU A 451 2.11 10.67 -12.78
C LEU A 451 1.59 10.45 -14.21
N GLU A 452 0.49 9.71 -14.39
CA GLU A 452 -0.17 9.56 -15.68
C GLU A 452 -0.49 10.92 -16.30
N TYR A 453 -1.15 11.82 -15.54
CA TYR A 453 -1.52 13.14 -16.03
C TYR A 453 -0.31 14.04 -16.31
N LEU A 454 0.75 13.94 -15.50
CA LEU A 454 1.97 14.72 -15.70
C LEU A 454 2.79 14.21 -16.89
N SER A 455 2.63 12.95 -17.29
CA SER A 455 3.33 12.38 -18.45
C SER A 455 2.72 12.77 -19.81
N ASP A 456 1.48 13.27 -19.82
CA ASP A 456 0.77 13.67 -21.03
C ASP A 456 0.70 15.20 -21.13
N PRO A 457 1.33 15.83 -22.16
CA PRO A 457 1.30 17.28 -22.35
C PRO A 457 -0.11 17.89 -22.48
N GLY A 458 -1.10 17.12 -22.92
CA GLY A 458 -2.51 17.54 -22.95
C GLY A 458 -3.17 17.54 -21.57
N LYS A 459 -2.72 16.66 -20.66
CA LYS A 459 -3.31 16.50 -19.31
C LYS A 459 -2.53 17.22 -18.21
N ILE A 460 -1.25 17.51 -18.40
CA ILE A 460 -0.41 18.21 -17.40
C ILE A 460 -1.01 19.56 -16.99
N ASN A 461 -1.56 20.31 -17.96
CA ASN A 461 -2.27 21.56 -17.71
C ASN A 461 -3.51 21.33 -16.83
N THR A 462 -4.29 20.30 -17.13
CA THR A 462 -5.47 19.92 -16.33
C THR A 462 -5.07 19.62 -14.88
N MET A 463 -3.98 18.88 -14.66
CA MET A 463 -3.47 18.59 -13.33
C MET A 463 -3.06 19.86 -12.59
N ILE A 464 -2.19 20.67 -13.20
CA ILE A 464 -1.65 21.89 -12.57
C ILE A 464 -2.74 22.93 -12.29
N ASP A 465 -3.70 23.12 -13.20
CA ASP A 465 -4.70 24.18 -13.08
C ASP A 465 -5.86 23.81 -12.16
N LYS A 466 -6.26 22.53 -12.18
CA LYS A 466 -7.41 22.06 -11.38
C LYS A 466 -7.00 21.56 -10.00
N ASP A 467 -5.84 20.91 -9.88
CA ASP A 467 -5.36 20.34 -8.62
C ASP A 467 -3.86 20.58 -8.38
N PRO A 468 -3.43 21.85 -8.20
CA PRO A 468 -2.03 22.17 -7.94
C PRO A 468 -1.50 21.59 -6.62
N GLN A 469 -2.37 21.28 -5.65
CA GLN A 469 -1.94 20.64 -4.41
C GLN A 469 -1.44 19.22 -4.67
N GLN A 470 -2.24 18.40 -5.36
CA GLN A 470 -1.88 17.03 -5.72
C GLN A 470 -0.59 17.00 -6.56
N ALA A 471 -0.50 17.88 -7.57
CA ALA A 471 0.71 18.01 -8.39
C ALA A 471 1.95 18.38 -7.55
N ALA A 472 1.82 19.38 -6.67
CA ALA A 472 2.91 19.86 -5.83
C ALA A 472 3.45 18.80 -4.89
N ILE A 473 2.58 17.98 -4.29
CA ILE A 473 2.98 16.90 -3.39
C ILE A 473 3.84 15.88 -4.14
N ILE A 474 3.40 15.42 -5.31
CA ILE A 474 4.13 14.42 -6.10
C ILE A 474 5.47 14.97 -6.61
N ILE A 475 5.50 16.22 -7.09
CA ILE A 475 6.76 16.86 -7.51
C ILE A 475 7.70 17.01 -6.31
N ARG A 476 7.20 17.41 -5.14
CA ARG A 476 8.01 17.56 -3.93
C ARG A 476 8.56 16.22 -3.43
N ALA A 477 7.79 15.15 -3.55
CA ALA A 477 8.20 13.80 -3.16
C ALA A 477 9.29 13.24 -4.09
N LEU A 478 9.10 13.37 -5.40
CA LEU A 478 9.97 12.75 -6.41
C LEU A 478 11.10 13.64 -6.89
N ASN A 479 10.97 14.97 -6.77
CA ASN A 479 11.98 15.93 -7.21
C ASN A 479 12.02 17.19 -6.31
N PRO A 480 12.40 17.01 -5.03
CA PRO A 480 12.37 18.08 -4.03
C PRO A 480 13.26 19.26 -4.42
N ASP A 481 14.41 19.02 -5.07
CA ASP A 481 15.34 20.07 -5.46
C ASP A 481 14.74 20.98 -6.54
N ALA A 482 14.13 20.39 -7.58
CA ALA A 482 13.44 21.17 -8.60
C ALA A 482 12.25 21.95 -8.03
N TYR A 483 11.51 21.37 -7.08
CA TYR A 483 10.43 22.05 -6.37
C TYR A 483 10.96 23.25 -5.56
N ASN A 484 12.01 23.04 -4.76
CA ASN A 484 12.55 24.07 -3.87
C ASN A 484 13.30 25.19 -4.63
N ALA A 485 13.72 24.95 -5.88
CA ALA A 485 14.35 25.95 -6.73
C ALA A 485 13.41 27.08 -7.18
N VAL A 486 12.09 26.97 -6.95
CA VAL A 486 11.10 28.02 -7.25
C VAL A 486 10.70 28.74 -5.96
N PRO A 487 11.22 29.95 -5.68
CA PRO A 487 10.98 30.65 -4.42
C PRO A 487 9.50 30.89 -4.11
N GLU A 488 8.68 31.18 -5.14
CA GLU A 488 7.25 31.48 -4.99
C GLU A 488 6.45 30.34 -4.39
N LEU A 489 6.93 29.09 -4.51
CA LEU A 489 6.29 27.91 -3.93
C LEU A 489 6.29 27.94 -2.39
N VAL A 490 7.13 28.77 -1.75
CA VAL A 490 7.08 28.96 -0.29
C VAL A 490 5.74 29.50 0.19
N ASN A 491 5.09 30.35 -0.61
CA ASN A 491 3.84 31.01 -0.26
C ASN A 491 2.66 30.03 -0.20
N PHE A 492 2.81 28.86 -0.81
CA PHE A 492 1.79 27.82 -0.89
C PHE A 492 2.05 26.65 0.06
N ALA A 493 3.13 26.68 0.87
CA ALA A 493 3.43 25.63 1.83
C ALA A 493 2.30 25.42 2.86
N LYS A 494 1.53 26.47 3.18
CA LYS A 494 0.33 26.42 4.04
C LYS A 494 -0.79 25.51 3.51
N TYR A 495 -0.74 25.14 2.24
CA TYR A 495 -1.72 24.25 1.59
C TYR A 495 -1.25 22.80 1.50
N LEU A 496 -0.08 22.47 2.05
CA LEU A 496 0.50 21.14 2.00
C LEU A 496 0.49 20.49 3.40
N PRO A 497 0.22 19.18 3.51
CA PRO A 497 0.10 18.44 4.79
C PRO A 497 1.27 18.52 5.77
N ASN A 498 2.47 18.90 5.31
CA ASN A 498 3.59 19.14 6.19
C ASN A 498 4.48 20.26 5.62
N PRO A 499 4.35 21.51 6.09
CA PRO A 499 5.15 22.62 5.58
C PRO A 499 6.62 22.56 6.05
N THR A 500 6.90 21.86 7.16
CA THR A 500 8.21 21.88 7.85
C THR A 500 9.23 20.87 7.34
N ARG A 501 8.82 19.86 6.55
CA ARG A 501 9.74 18.90 5.90
C ARG A 501 10.79 19.54 4.96
N ARG A 502 10.64 20.83 4.64
CA ARG A 502 11.61 21.64 3.88
C ARG A 502 13.05 21.65 4.40
N ARG A 503 13.32 21.29 5.66
CA ARG A 503 14.66 21.49 6.27
C ARG A 503 15.43 20.23 6.66
N ALA A 504 14.79 19.07 6.81
CA ALA A 504 15.46 17.93 7.45
C ALA A 504 16.36 17.08 6.52
N ARG A 505 16.20 17.14 5.19
CA ARG A 505 16.89 16.23 4.25
C ARG A 505 17.79 16.92 3.20
N GLY A 506 18.40 18.04 3.57
CA GLY A 506 19.57 18.56 2.85
C GLY A 506 20.86 17.77 3.15
N GLY A 507 20.82 16.85 4.13
CA GLY A 507 21.84 15.84 4.29
C GLY A 507 21.57 14.69 3.33
N ALA A 508 22.60 14.24 2.61
CA ALA A 508 22.56 12.99 1.88
C ALA A 508 21.94 11.89 2.76
N PRO A 509 21.14 10.95 2.21
CA PRO A 509 20.69 9.80 2.98
C PRO A 509 21.91 9.17 3.67
N PRO A 510 21.81 8.78 4.95
CA PRO A 510 22.92 8.10 5.60
C PRO A 510 23.33 6.92 4.71
N PRO A 511 24.64 6.68 4.52
CA PRO A 511 25.09 5.54 3.74
C PRO A 511 24.44 4.29 4.33
N MET A 512 23.76 3.50 3.50
CA MET A 512 23.33 2.18 3.91
C MET A 512 24.58 1.31 4.02
N GLU A 513 25.03 1.06 5.25
CA GLU A 513 25.99 0.00 5.58
C GLU A 513 25.31 -1.37 5.57
#